data_AF-A0A099S6D5-F1
#
_entry.id   AF-A0A099S6D5-F1
#
_cell.length_a   1.000
_cell.length_b   1.000
_cell.length_c   1.000
_cell.angle_alpha   90.00
_cell.angle_beta   90.00
_cell.angle_gamma   90.00
#
_symmetry.space_group_name_H-M   'P 1'
#
loop_
_entity.id
_entity.type
_entity.pdbx_description
1 polymer ?
#
loop_
_entity_poly.entity_id
_entity_poly.type
_entity_poly.pdbx_seq_one_letter_code
_entity_poly.pdbx_strand_id
1 'polypeptide(L)'
;MTSGYITYPGFKPGDKVVALVFHPPEIRSGTKATIISPRVESLYAVQLPDGELHRWFTGSELEPVSPCLNHYGILQAGELARVLNEKGHPPKIQQGMIVKIVKVFPQTLVYDLKLENGKYHRWLADFEIIPSSLV
;
A
#
# COMPACT_ATOMS: atom_id res chain seq x y z
N MET A 1 -6.50 13.56 -28.72
CA MET A 1 -6.45 12.10 -28.55
C MET A 1 -6.71 11.79 -27.08
N THR A 2 -7.96 11.46 -26.75
CA THR A 2 -8.35 11.06 -25.39
C THR A 2 -7.84 9.65 -25.14
N SER A 3 -6.69 9.54 -24.48
CA SER A 3 -6.15 8.28 -23.98
C SER A 3 -7.15 7.70 -22.99
N GLY A 4 -7.76 6.56 -23.34
CA GLY A 4 -8.64 5.81 -22.45
C GLY A 4 -7.85 5.23 -21.29
N TYR A 5 -7.71 5.99 -20.21
CA TYR A 5 -7.15 5.50 -18.95
C TYR A 5 -8.24 4.74 -18.20
N ILE A 6 -8.08 3.40 -18.16
CA ILE A 6 -8.63 2.44 -17.20
C ILE A 6 -9.84 2.96 -16.38
N THR A 7 -11.05 2.78 -16.90
CA THR A 7 -12.28 2.72 -16.10
C THR A 7 -12.42 1.31 -15.53
N TYR A 8 -11.60 0.96 -14.56
CA TYR A 8 -11.75 -0.25 -13.73
C TYR A 8 -12.34 0.22 -12.39
N PRO A 9 -13.27 -0.51 -11.74
CA PRO A 9 -14.04 0.07 -10.64
C PRO A 9 -13.15 0.32 -9.43
N GLY A 10 -12.58 1.52 -9.36
CA GLY A 10 -11.93 2.05 -8.18
C GLY A 10 -12.92 2.79 -7.31
N PHE A 11 -12.71 2.75 -6.00
CA PHE A 11 -13.48 3.55 -5.05
C PHE A 11 -13.06 5.02 -5.09
N LYS A 12 -14.00 5.91 -4.81
CA LYS A 12 -13.82 7.37 -4.79
C LYS A 12 -13.76 7.88 -3.35
N PRO A 13 -13.17 9.08 -3.12
CA PRO A 13 -13.26 9.73 -1.83
C PRO A 13 -14.71 9.81 -1.33
N GLY A 14 -14.95 9.34 -0.11
CA GLY A 14 -16.28 9.27 0.51
C GLY A 14 -16.98 7.91 0.38
N ASP A 15 -16.53 7.02 -0.51
CA ASP A 15 -17.09 5.68 -0.62
C ASP A 15 -16.86 4.88 0.66
N LYS A 16 -17.88 4.13 1.07
CA LYS A 16 -17.83 3.22 2.22
C LYS A 16 -17.46 1.82 1.74
N VAL A 17 -16.45 1.24 2.38
CA VAL A 17 -15.88 -0.05 2.02
C VAL A 17 -15.74 -0.96 3.23
N VAL A 18 -15.55 -2.24 2.96
CA VAL A 18 -15.31 -3.28 3.96
C VAL A 18 -14.04 -4.02 3.60
N ALA A 19 -13.12 -4.18 4.56
CA ALA A 19 -11.89 -4.92 4.38
C ALA A 19 -12.15 -6.43 4.30
N LEU A 20 -11.51 -7.10 3.33
CA LEU A 20 -11.45 -8.54 3.21
C LEU A 20 -10.29 -9.15 4.00
N VAL A 21 -9.32 -8.32 4.39
CA VAL A 21 -8.03 -8.74 4.94
C VAL A 21 -7.88 -8.46 6.43
N PHE A 22 -6.84 -9.04 7.02
CA PHE A 22 -6.40 -8.76 8.39
C PHE A 22 -5.05 -8.03 8.37
N HIS A 23 -5.05 -6.75 8.78
CA HIS A 23 -3.85 -5.93 8.97
C HIS A 23 -3.84 -5.43 10.42
N PRO A 24 -3.21 -6.17 11.35
CA PRO A 24 -3.23 -5.81 12.76
C PRO A 24 -2.45 -4.49 13.02
N PRO A 25 -2.81 -3.77 14.09
CA PRO A 25 -3.88 -4.10 15.04
C PRO A 25 -5.27 -3.63 14.61
N GLU A 26 -5.37 -2.79 13.58
CA GLU A 26 -6.55 -1.94 13.35
C GLU A 26 -7.56 -2.52 12.35
N ILE A 27 -7.10 -3.33 11.40
CA ILE A 27 -7.93 -3.91 10.35
C ILE A 27 -8.14 -5.39 10.61
N ARG A 28 -9.40 -5.80 10.63
CA ARG A 28 -9.84 -7.19 10.54
C ARG A 28 -10.71 -7.36 9.30
N SER A 29 -10.89 -8.59 8.85
CA SER A 29 -11.91 -8.87 7.83
C SER A 29 -13.26 -8.42 8.38
N GLY A 30 -14.03 -7.68 7.57
CA GLY A 30 -15.26 -7.02 7.98
C GLY A 30 -15.09 -5.60 8.52
N THR A 31 -13.86 -5.10 8.72
CA THR A 31 -13.65 -3.71 9.16
C THR A 31 -14.20 -2.74 8.12
N LYS A 32 -15.14 -1.89 8.54
CA LYS A 32 -15.69 -0.80 7.74
C LYS A 32 -14.76 0.40 7.74
N ALA A 33 -14.66 1.04 6.60
CA ALA A 33 -13.87 2.25 6.43
C ALA A 33 -14.47 3.16 5.35
N THR A 34 -14.04 4.42 5.35
CA THR A 34 -14.35 5.40 4.31
C THR A 34 -13.08 5.73 3.53
N ILE A 35 -13.18 5.71 2.21
CA ILE A 35 -12.08 6.07 1.32
C ILE A 35 -11.80 7.56 1.45
N ILE A 36 -10.54 7.91 1.67
CA ILE A 36 -10.07 9.30 1.73
C ILE A 36 -9.52 9.70 0.38
N SER A 37 -8.61 8.90 -0.18
CA SER A 37 -8.04 9.16 -1.51
C SER A 37 -7.53 7.89 -2.18
N PRO A 38 -7.85 7.69 -3.47
CA PRO A 38 -7.25 6.65 -4.31
C PRO A 38 -5.89 7.09 -4.87
N ARG A 39 -4.98 6.13 -5.05
CA ARG A 39 -3.70 6.33 -5.73
C ARG A 39 -3.33 5.11 -6.57
N VAL A 40 -2.71 5.34 -7.72
CA VAL A 40 -2.13 4.28 -8.54
C VAL A 40 -0.61 4.35 -8.39
N GLU A 41 -0.06 3.40 -7.64
CA GLU A 41 1.38 3.33 -7.36
C GLU A 41 1.86 1.86 -7.42
N SER A 42 3.16 1.66 -7.49
CA SER A 42 3.73 0.33 -7.24
C SER A 42 3.55 -0.03 -5.77
N LEU A 43 3.23 -1.29 -5.49
CA LEU A 43 3.00 -1.81 -4.14
C LEU A 43 3.99 -2.93 -3.83
N TYR A 44 4.61 -2.86 -2.66
CA TYR A 44 5.70 -3.73 -2.26
C TYR A 44 5.42 -4.40 -0.92
N ALA A 45 5.65 -5.72 -0.87
CA ALA A 45 5.93 -6.38 0.40
C ALA A 45 7.45 -6.46 0.56
N VAL A 46 7.91 -6.25 1.79
CA VAL A 46 9.34 -6.19 2.10
C VAL A 46 9.68 -7.11 3.25
N GLN A 47 10.95 -7.51 3.31
CA GLN A 47 11.57 -8.13 4.47
C GLN A 47 12.39 -7.06 5.20
N LEU A 48 12.12 -6.93 6.50
CA LEU A 48 12.83 -6.04 7.41
C LEU A 48 14.20 -6.63 7.80
N PRO A 49 15.10 -5.85 8.41
CA PRO A 49 16.43 -6.33 8.83
C PRO A 49 16.42 -7.53 9.79
N ASP A 50 15.38 -7.65 10.60
CA ASP A 50 15.18 -8.78 11.53
C ASP A 50 14.61 -10.04 10.86
N GLY A 51 14.33 -9.97 9.56
CA GLY A 51 13.77 -11.06 8.77
C GLY A 51 12.24 -11.07 8.71
N GLU A 52 11.54 -10.24 9.50
CA GLU A 52 10.07 -10.16 9.46
C GLU A 52 9.57 -9.57 8.14
N LEU A 53 8.39 -10.02 7.71
CA LEU A 53 7.73 -9.49 6.52
C LEU A 53 6.78 -8.35 6.88
N HIS A 54 6.79 -7.30 6.07
CA HIS A 54 5.86 -6.18 6.18
C HIS A 54 5.16 -5.92 4.85
N ARG A 55 3.88 -5.57 4.96
CA ARG A 55 3.04 -5.10 3.86
C ARG A 55 2.23 -3.89 4.33
N TRP A 56 1.89 -2.92 3.49
CA TRP A 56 2.50 -2.64 2.20
C TRP A 56 3.34 -1.36 2.30
N PHE A 57 4.35 -1.25 1.45
CA PHE A 57 4.95 0.04 1.10
C PHE A 57 4.53 0.39 -0.33
N THR A 58 4.25 1.66 -0.60
CA THR A 58 4.13 2.15 -1.97
C THR A 58 5.49 2.60 -2.52
N GLY A 59 5.58 2.75 -3.83
CA GLY A 59 6.81 3.23 -4.49
C GLY A 59 7.26 4.62 -4.04
N SER A 60 6.34 5.49 -3.62
CA SER A 60 6.70 6.80 -3.07
C SER A 60 7.27 6.75 -1.65
N GLU A 61 7.22 5.60 -0.98
CA GLU A 61 7.74 5.39 0.38
C GLU A 61 9.14 4.75 0.37
N LEU A 62 9.67 4.41 -0.80
CA LEU A 62 10.92 3.65 -0.96
C LEU A 62 11.86 4.30 -1.97
N GLU A 63 13.15 4.26 -1.69
CA GLU A 63 14.23 4.67 -2.59
C GLU A 63 15.19 3.49 -2.83
N PRO A 64 15.57 3.16 -4.08
CA PRO A 64 16.55 2.11 -4.33
C PRO A 64 17.90 2.43 -3.67
N VAL A 65 18.49 1.46 -2.98
CA VAL A 65 19.85 1.63 -2.40
C VAL A 65 20.92 1.68 -3.50
N SER A 66 20.73 0.90 -4.56
CA SER A 66 21.55 0.94 -5.75
C SER A 66 20.65 1.21 -6.95
N PRO A 67 20.76 2.37 -7.62
CA PRO A 67 19.97 2.62 -8.81
C PRO A 67 20.41 1.65 -9.91
N CYS A 68 19.59 0.64 -10.18
CA CYS A 68 19.79 -0.20 -11.36
C CYS A 68 19.32 0.61 -12.58
N LEU A 69 20.25 0.91 -13.50
CA LEU A 69 20.01 1.79 -14.67
C LEU A 69 18.92 1.26 -15.62
N ASN A 70 18.50 0.00 -15.46
CA ASN A 70 17.50 -0.66 -16.31
C ASN A 70 16.11 -0.76 -15.67
N HIS A 71 15.91 -0.22 -14.46
CA HIS A 71 14.60 -0.27 -13.80
C HIS A 71 13.87 1.04 -14.09
N TYR A 72 12.70 0.94 -14.74
CA TYR A 72 11.80 2.06 -15.05
C TYR A 72 11.14 2.64 -13.77
N GLY A 73 11.91 2.90 -12.73
CA GLY A 73 11.45 3.36 -11.42
C GLY A 73 10.74 2.30 -10.57
N ILE A 74 10.68 1.04 -11.01
CA ILE A 74 10.01 -0.05 -10.30
C ILE A 74 11.05 -0.98 -9.68
N LEU A 75 11.03 -1.09 -8.35
CA LEU A 75 11.90 -2.00 -7.62
C LEU A 75 11.52 -3.46 -7.92
N GLN A 76 12.51 -4.35 -7.99
CA GLN A 76 12.33 -5.76 -8.26
C GLN A 76 12.52 -6.60 -6.99
N ALA A 77 11.92 -7.80 -6.97
CA ALA A 77 12.13 -8.74 -5.88
C ALA A 77 13.62 -9.09 -5.76
N GLY A 78 14.14 -9.07 -4.53
CA GLY A 78 15.55 -9.25 -4.22
C GLY A 78 16.33 -7.95 -4.03
N GLU A 79 15.86 -6.83 -4.57
CA GLU A 79 16.52 -5.54 -4.42
C GLU A 79 16.40 -4.97 -3.01
N LEU A 80 17.32 -4.07 -2.67
CA LEU A 80 17.30 -3.32 -1.41
C LEU A 80 16.78 -1.91 -1.64
N ALA A 81 15.93 -1.45 -0.73
CA ALA A 81 15.40 -0.10 -0.73
C ALA A 81 15.52 0.53 0.66
N ARG A 82 15.70 1.85 0.67
CA ARG A 82 15.66 2.70 1.85
C ARG A 82 14.23 3.20 2.05
N VAL A 83 13.74 3.09 3.28
CA VAL A 83 12.46 3.68 3.69
C VAL A 83 12.59 5.20 3.71
N LEU A 84 11.74 5.90 2.94
CA LEU A 84 11.72 7.36 2.86
C LEU A 84 10.80 8.00 3.89
N ASN A 85 9.73 7.32 4.28
CA ASN A 85 8.84 7.77 5.33
C ASN A 85 8.19 6.57 6.05
N GLU A 86 7.83 6.77 7.31
CA GLU A 86 7.29 5.74 8.21
C GLU A 86 5.80 5.95 8.53
N LYS A 87 5.14 6.92 7.88
CA LYS A 87 3.80 7.37 8.25
C LYS A 87 2.75 6.30 7.91
N GLY A 88 2.11 5.76 8.95
CA GLY A 88 1.09 4.72 8.79
C GLY A 88 1.65 3.30 8.92
N HIS A 89 2.94 3.17 9.20
CA HIS A 89 3.57 1.89 9.52
C HIS A 89 3.72 1.69 11.04
N PRO A 90 3.85 0.44 11.52
CA PRO A 90 4.14 0.16 12.92
C PRO A 90 5.44 0.83 13.40
N PRO A 91 5.56 1.20 14.70
CA PRO A 91 6.71 1.96 15.23
C PRO A 91 8.10 1.32 15.03
N LYS A 92 8.16 0.02 14.72
CA LYS A 92 9.41 -0.68 14.40
C LYS A 92 10.00 -0.26 13.05
N ILE A 93 9.18 0.23 12.13
CA ILE A 93 9.61 0.71 10.82
C ILE A 93 10.02 2.17 10.97
N GLN A 94 11.23 2.48 10.52
CA GLN A 94 11.83 3.80 10.68
C GLN A 94 12.34 4.31 9.34
N GLN A 95 12.23 5.62 9.12
CA GLN A 95 12.85 6.30 7.99
C GLN A 95 14.37 6.02 7.98
N GLY A 96 14.90 5.74 6.80
CA GLY A 96 16.30 5.38 6.58
C GLY A 96 16.60 3.89 6.73
N MET A 97 15.67 3.08 7.24
CA MET A 97 15.81 1.62 7.31
C MET A 97 16.01 1.02 5.92
N ILE A 98 16.92 0.05 5.81
CA ILE A 98 17.11 -0.72 4.58
C ILE A 98 16.26 -1.98 4.66
N VAL A 99 15.41 -2.19 3.66
CA VAL A 99 14.52 -3.33 3.54
C VAL A 99 14.78 -4.05 2.21
N LYS A 100 14.49 -5.35 2.17
CA LYS A 100 14.58 -6.15 0.95
C LYS A 100 13.22 -6.33 0.33
N ILE A 101 13.07 -6.03 -0.96
CA ILE A 101 11.81 -6.26 -1.68
C ILE A 101 11.59 -7.76 -1.86
N VAL A 102 10.43 -8.27 -1.45
CA VAL A 102 10.09 -9.70 -1.59
C VAL A 102 8.93 -9.95 -2.54
N LYS A 103 8.05 -8.95 -2.75
CA LYS A 103 6.96 -9.02 -3.72
C LYS A 103 6.70 -7.65 -4.30
N VAL A 104 6.40 -7.62 -5.60
CA VAL A 104 6.15 -6.41 -6.38
C VAL A 104 4.80 -6.52 -7.07
N PHE A 105 4.00 -5.47 -6.95
CA PHE A 105 2.88 -5.18 -7.83
C PHE A 105 3.18 -3.85 -8.53
N PRO A 106 3.58 -3.85 -9.81
CA PRO A 106 4.10 -2.65 -10.47
C PRO A 106 3.12 -1.48 -10.54
N GLN A 107 1.83 -1.77 -10.62
CA GLN A 107 0.76 -0.79 -10.73
C GLN A 107 -0.48 -1.31 -10.03
N THR A 108 -0.77 -0.78 -8.84
CA THR A 108 -1.91 -1.17 -8.02
C THR A 108 -2.67 0.05 -7.57
N LEU A 109 -4.00 -0.04 -7.60
CA LEU A 109 -4.86 0.96 -6.99
C LEU A 109 -4.89 0.71 -5.47
N VAL A 110 -4.43 1.71 -4.72
CA VAL A 110 -4.33 1.68 -3.26
C VAL A 110 -5.00 2.89 -2.64
N TYR A 111 -5.41 2.74 -1.39
CA TYR A 111 -6.26 3.72 -0.73
C TYR A 111 -5.72 4.14 0.63
N ASP A 112 -5.84 5.44 0.87
CA ASP A 112 -5.88 6.02 2.21
C ASP A 112 -7.30 5.87 2.77
N LEU A 113 -7.44 5.37 3.99
CA LEU A 113 -8.76 5.12 4.59
C LEU A 113 -8.93 5.76 5.96
N LYS A 114 -10.16 6.14 6.27
CA LYS A 114 -10.61 6.49 7.62
C LYS A 114 -11.44 5.33 8.19
N LEU A 115 -11.02 4.80 9.32
CA LEU A 115 -11.77 3.77 10.06
C LEU A 115 -12.95 4.42 10.80
N GLU A 116 -13.97 3.63 11.17
CA GLU A 116 -15.15 4.13 11.89
C GLU A 116 -14.80 4.81 13.23
N ASN A 117 -13.73 4.36 13.90
CA ASN A 117 -13.21 4.99 15.12
C ASN A 117 -12.43 6.30 14.87
N GLY A 118 -12.41 6.79 13.63
CA GLY A 118 -11.75 8.02 13.22
C GLY A 118 -10.25 7.87 12.92
N LYS A 119 -9.65 6.70 13.18
CA LYS A 119 -8.24 6.45 12.86
C LYS A 119 -8.00 6.39 11.36
N TYR A 120 -6.75 6.61 10.99
CA TYR A 120 -6.29 6.64 9.61
C TYR A 120 -5.46 5.41 9.31
N HIS A 121 -5.66 4.80 8.14
CA HIS A 121 -4.93 3.60 7.74
C HIS A 121 -4.32 3.73 6.34
N ARG A 122 -3.07 3.26 6.22
CA ARG A 122 -2.31 3.11 4.97
C ARG A 122 -1.63 1.74 4.97
N TRP A 123 -1.66 0.97 3.89
CA TRP A 123 -2.46 1.08 2.67
C TRP A 123 -3.35 -0.15 2.58
N LEU A 124 -4.56 -0.02 2.02
CA LEU A 124 -5.27 -1.18 1.48
C LEU A 124 -5.27 -1.11 -0.05
N ALA A 125 -4.96 -2.23 -0.69
CA ALA A 125 -5.12 -2.38 -2.13
C ALA A 125 -6.58 -2.63 -2.50
N ASP A 126 -6.94 -2.33 -3.74
CA ASP A 126 -8.29 -2.51 -4.29
C ASP A 126 -8.85 -3.93 -4.11
N PHE A 127 -8.02 -4.94 -4.33
CA PHE A 127 -8.39 -6.33 -4.11
C PHE A 127 -8.58 -6.72 -2.64
N GLU A 128 -8.22 -5.85 -1.68
CA GLU A 128 -8.36 -6.09 -0.24
C GLU A 128 -9.66 -5.52 0.34
N ILE A 129 -10.50 -4.86 -0.48
CA ILE A 129 -11.71 -4.19 -0.04
C ILE A 129 -12.89 -4.43 -1.00
N ILE A 130 -14.10 -4.31 -0.47
CA ILE A 130 -15.36 -4.39 -1.24
C ILE A 130 -16.30 -3.24 -0.87
N PRO A 131 -17.29 -2.90 -1.72
CA PRO A 131 -18.32 -1.92 -1.35
C PRO A 131 -19.08 -2.37 -0.09
N SER A 132 -19.32 -1.44 0.84
CA SER A 132 -20.06 -1.77 2.07
C SER A 132 -21.52 -2.10 1.82
N SER A 133 -22.06 -1.84 0.62
CA SER A 133 -23.45 -2.17 0.26
C SER A 133 -23.66 -3.65 -0.05
N LEU A 134 -22.59 -4.44 -0.17
CA LEU A 134 -22.65 -5.87 -0.42
C LEU A 134 -22.78 -6.71 0.86
N VAL A 135 -22.70 -6.07 2.05
CA VAL A 135 -22.74 -6.72 3.38
C VAL A 135 -23.54 -5.93 4.40
#